data_AF-A0A812CVQ4-F1
#
_entry.id   AF-A0A812CVQ4-F1
#
_cell.length_a   1.000
_cell.length_b   1.000
_cell.length_c   1.000
_cell.angle_alpha   90.00
_cell.angle_beta   90.00
_cell.angle_gamma   90.00
#
_symmetry.space_group_name_H-M   'P 1'
#
loop_
_entity.id
_entity.type
_entity.pdbx_description
1 polymer ?
#
loop_
_entity_poly.entity_id
_entity_poly.type
_entity_poly.pdbx_seq_one_letter_code
_entity_poly.pdbx_strand_id
1 'polypeptide(L)'
;MTTTGVLDTTYLPVAFGSFVAFMIIYKYASPKLSSLICPKYQHLSEQQQINWNTRTMSSIHSVIMGYICIYTMLYDPDVRKDPICSSTLSPFLFSLSDTIVMAVHYKKIGEPFYFLHHASAAYAFFYVSMFGVLPYFSNYRLLSEISTPLVNQR
;
A
#
# COMPACT_ATOMS: atom_id res chain seq x y z
N MET A 1 -1.75 -20.00 -27.20
CA MET A 1 -2.21 -19.58 -25.86
C MET A 1 -0.99 -19.52 -24.97
N THR A 2 -0.40 -18.34 -24.85
CA THR A 2 0.67 -18.05 -23.91
C THR A 2 0.12 -18.19 -22.49
N THR A 3 0.90 -18.80 -21.60
CA THR A 3 0.60 -19.02 -20.18
C THR A 3 0.48 -17.69 -19.43
N THR A 4 -0.61 -16.97 -19.62
CA THR A 4 -0.94 -15.73 -18.89
C THR A 4 -1.83 -16.10 -17.71
N GLY A 5 -1.33 -15.95 -16.49
CA GLY A 5 -2.13 -16.17 -15.28
C GLY A 5 -1.40 -16.85 -14.12
N VAL A 6 -0.06 -16.83 -14.09
CA VAL A 6 0.69 -17.26 -12.91
C VAL A 6 1.44 -16.04 -12.39
N LEU A 7 1.27 -15.77 -11.10
CA LEU A 7 2.07 -14.81 -10.35
C LEU A 7 3.55 -14.99 -10.70
N ASP A 8 4.15 -13.98 -11.32
CA ASP A 8 5.59 -14.01 -11.57
C ASP A 8 6.32 -13.95 -10.23
N THR A 9 6.86 -15.10 -9.83
CA THR A 9 7.52 -15.30 -8.54
C THR A 9 8.80 -14.48 -8.43
N THR A 10 9.31 -13.93 -9.54
CA THR A 10 10.44 -12.99 -9.57
C THR A 10 10.16 -11.73 -8.76
N TYR A 11 8.88 -11.33 -8.64
CA TYR A 11 8.49 -10.15 -7.86
C TYR A 11 8.25 -10.43 -6.38
N LEU A 12 8.09 -11.70 -5.96
CA LEU A 12 7.84 -12.07 -4.57
C LEU A 12 8.94 -11.57 -3.61
N PRO A 13 10.25 -11.71 -3.92
CA PRO A 13 11.31 -11.20 -3.05
C PRO A 13 11.27 -9.68 -2.89
N VAL A 14 11.06 -8.93 -3.98
CA VAL A 14 10.99 -7.46 -3.95
C VAL A 14 9.80 -7.02 -3.10
N ALA A 15 8.68 -7.70 -3.28
CA ALA A 15 7.45 -7.40 -2.59
C ALA A 15 7.50 -7.76 -1.10
N PHE A 16 8.07 -8.92 -0.74
CA PHE A 16 8.34 -9.28 0.65
C PHE A 16 9.33 -8.33 1.31
N GLY A 17 10.42 -7.98 0.61
CA GLY A 17 11.40 -7.00 1.06
C GLY A 17 10.77 -5.64 1.32
N SER A 18 9.85 -5.21 0.44
CA SER A 18 9.09 -3.98 0.60
C SER A 18 8.17 -4.05 1.82
N PHE A 19 7.42 -5.14 2.00
CA PHE A 19 6.60 -5.35 3.19
C PHE A 19 7.43 -5.24 4.49
N VAL A 20 8.58 -5.94 4.55
CA VAL A 20 9.48 -5.89 5.70
C VAL A 20 10.00 -4.46 5.92
N ALA A 21 10.39 -3.76 4.84
CA ALA A 21 10.84 -2.38 4.93
C ALA A 21 9.74 -1.46 5.49
N PHE A 22 8.51 -1.53 4.98
CA PHE A 22 7.38 -0.75 5.50
C PHE A 22 7.11 -1.04 6.97
N MET A 23 7.18 -2.30 7.40
CA MET A 23 7.02 -2.68 8.81
C MET A 23 8.14 -2.13 9.71
N ILE A 24 9.39 -2.16 9.23
CA ILE A 24 10.54 -1.57 9.95
C ILE A 24 10.38 -0.06 10.05
N ILE A 25 9.97 0.60 8.96
CA ILE A 25 9.74 2.05 8.95
C ILE A 25 8.62 2.39 9.93
N TYR A 26 7.48 1.69 9.89
CA TYR A 26 6.37 1.88 10.84
C TYR A 26 6.82 1.75 12.30
N LYS A 27 7.54 0.66 12.62
CA LYS A 27 7.89 0.33 14.00
C LYS A 27 9.01 1.19 14.58
N TYR A 28 9.99 1.58 13.77
CA TYR A 28 11.22 2.21 14.26
C TYR A 28 11.48 3.59 13.68
N ALA A 29 11.38 3.75 12.36
CA ALA A 29 11.74 5.02 11.72
C ALA A 29 10.68 6.10 11.97
N SER A 30 9.40 5.75 11.83
CA SER A 30 8.28 6.70 11.98
C SER A 30 8.22 7.32 13.38
N PRO A 31 8.32 6.57 14.50
CA PRO A 31 8.35 7.18 15.84
C PRO A 31 9.60 8.05 16.07
N LYS A 32 10.77 7.59 15.62
CA LYS A 32 12.04 8.34 15.76
C LYS A 32 12.00 9.66 14.99
N LEU A 33 11.57 9.61 13.73
CA LEU A 33 11.48 10.80 12.89
C LEU A 33 10.38 11.74 13.40
N SER A 34 9.24 11.21 13.81
CA SER A 34 8.12 12.00 14.34
C SER A 34 8.50 12.73 15.64
N SER A 35 9.23 12.07 16.55
CA SER A 35 9.75 12.72 17.76
C SER A 35 10.82 13.78 17.48
N LEU A 36 11.61 13.62 16.41
CA LEU A 36 12.61 14.61 16.01
C LEU A 36 11.96 15.86 15.38
N ILE A 37 10.98 15.67 14.51
CA ILE A 37 10.31 16.76 13.78
C ILE A 37 9.25 17.44 14.65
N CYS A 38 8.53 16.67 15.47
CA CYS A 38 7.42 17.15 16.30
C CYS A 38 7.66 16.76 17.77
N PRO A 39 8.25 17.65 18.60
CA PRO A 39 8.50 17.36 20.02
C PRO A 39 7.23 16.99 20.82
N LYS A 40 6.05 17.45 20.37
CA LYS A 40 4.75 17.10 20.98
C LYS A 40 4.40 15.62 20.80
N TYR A 41 4.98 14.92 19.81
CA TYR A 41 4.74 13.50 19.56
C TYR A 41 5.04 12.64 20.81
N GLN A 42 6.09 12.96 21.56
CA GLN A 42 6.48 12.20 22.76
C GLN A 42 5.45 12.30 23.90
N HIS A 43 4.60 13.32 23.87
CA HIS A 43 3.58 13.57 24.89
C HIS A 43 2.21 12.99 24.49
N LEU A 44 2.09 12.41 23.30
CA LEU A 44 0.86 11.77 22.84
C LEU A 44 0.62 10.45 23.57
N SER A 45 -0.64 10.11 23.79
CA SER A 45 -1.02 8.78 24.28
C SER A 45 -0.62 7.70 23.28
N GLU A 46 -0.47 6.46 23.74
CA GLU A 46 -0.14 5.32 22.87
C GLU A 46 -1.11 5.21 21.67
N GLN A 47 -2.41 5.42 21.90
CA GLN A 47 -3.42 5.39 20.85
C GLN A 47 -3.22 6.50 19.82
N GLN A 48 -2.88 7.72 20.28
CA GLN A 48 -2.59 8.86 19.40
C GLN A 48 -1.30 8.64 18.60
N GLN A 49 -0.27 8.06 19.21
CA GLN A 49 0.98 7.71 18.52
C GLN A 49 0.74 6.64 17.44
N ILE A 50 -0.04 5.60 17.75
CA ILE A 50 -0.42 4.59 16.75
C ILE A 50 -1.17 5.26 15.59
N ASN A 51 -2.14 6.12 15.87
CA ASN A 51 -2.90 6.82 14.83
C ASN A 51 -1.99 7.71 13.97
N TRP A 52 -1.13 8.50 14.61
CA TRP A 52 -0.12 9.33 13.94
C TRP A 52 0.80 8.52 13.02
N ASN A 53 1.36 7.43 13.53
CA ASN A 53 2.30 6.59 12.78
C ASN A 53 1.60 5.90 11.61
N THR A 54 0.38 5.39 11.80
CA THR A 54 -0.40 4.76 10.73
C THR A 54 -0.72 5.77 9.63
N ARG A 55 -1.18 6.98 9.97
CA ARG A 55 -1.45 8.04 8.99
C ARG A 55 -0.19 8.49 8.24
N THR A 56 0.92 8.65 8.95
CA THR A 56 2.20 9.01 8.36
C THR A 56 2.66 7.94 7.36
N MET A 57 2.56 6.67 7.74
CA MET A 57 2.92 5.56 6.86
C MET A 57 2.02 5.46 5.64
N SER A 58 0.70 5.57 5.80
CA SER A 58 -0.23 5.53 4.67
C SER A 58 -0.03 6.72 3.71
N SER A 59 0.34 7.90 4.21
CA SER A 59 0.69 9.04 3.36
C SER A 59 1.96 8.81 2.55
N ILE A 60 3.00 8.23 3.16
CA ILE A 60 4.25 7.88 2.45
C ILE A 60 3.98 6.79 1.41
N HIS A 61 3.26 5.75 1.82
CA HIS A 61 2.87 4.64 0.97
C HIS A 61 2.13 5.12 -0.27
N SER A 62 1.12 5.99 -0.10
CA SER A 62 0.28 6.40 -1.21
C SER A 62 1.01 7.27 -2.23
N VAL A 63 1.97 8.09 -1.80
CA VAL A 63 2.84 8.86 -2.71
C VAL A 63 3.73 7.92 -3.54
N ILE A 64 4.36 6.95 -2.89
CA ILE A 64 5.22 5.97 -3.56
C ILE A 64 4.42 5.12 -4.54
N MET A 65 3.28 4.56 -4.10
CA MET A 65 2.40 3.76 -4.96
C MET A 65 1.83 4.59 -6.10
N GLY A 66 1.42 5.83 -5.85
CA GLY A 66 0.93 6.73 -6.88
C GLY A 66 1.96 6.96 -7.97
N TYR A 67 3.22 7.23 -7.60
CA TYR A 67 4.31 7.38 -8.57
C TYR A 67 4.54 6.10 -9.38
N ILE A 68 4.60 4.93 -8.73
CA ILE A 68 4.77 3.64 -9.41
C ILE A 68 3.61 3.38 -10.38
N CYS A 69 2.36 3.63 -9.95
CA CYS A 69 1.18 3.43 -10.80
C CYS A 69 1.21 4.32 -12.04
N ILE A 70 1.54 5.61 -11.88
CA ILE A 70 1.71 6.53 -13.01
C ILE A 70 2.80 6.03 -13.96
N TYR A 71 3.95 5.62 -13.42
CA TYR A 71 5.04 5.11 -14.23
C TYR A 71 4.63 3.87 -15.03
N THR A 72 4.03 2.88 -14.36
CA THR A 72 3.54 1.64 -14.99
C THR A 72 2.53 1.93 -16.09
N MET A 73 1.55 2.80 -15.84
CA MET A 73 0.54 3.14 -16.84
C MET A 73 1.11 3.87 -18.08
N LEU A 74 2.12 4.73 -17.89
CA LEU A 74 2.70 5.53 -18.98
C LEU A 74 3.79 4.79 -19.76
N TYR A 75 4.56 3.94 -19.10
CA TYR A 75 5.81 3.41 -19.64
C TYR A 75 5.89 1.88 -19.71
N ASP A 76 5.03 1.13 -19.03
CA ASP A 76 5.02 -0.34 -19.17
C ASP A 76 4.36 -0.74 -20.50
N PRO A 77 5.12 -1.35 -21.43
CA PRO A 77 4.60 -1.72 -22.74
C PRO A 77 3.55 -2.83 -22.68
N ASP A 78 3.62 -3.73 -21.70
CA ASP A 78 2.70 -4.86 -21.57
C ASP A 78 1.34 -4.36 -21.07
N VAL A 79 1.32 -3.48 -20.07
CA VAL A 79 0.11 -2.83 -19.56
C VAL A 79 -0.55 -1.94 -20.61
N ARG A 80 0.24 -1.25 -21.44
CA ARG A 80 -0.28 -0.37 -22.50
C ARG A 80 -0.80 -1.14 -23.70
N LYS A 81 -0.18 -2.27 -24.04
CA LYS A 81 -0.56 -3.10 -25.20
C LYS A 81 -1.79 -3.94 -24.90
N ASP A 82 -1.88 -4.51 -23.70
CA ASP A 82 -3.05 -5.25 -23.23
C ASP A 82 -3.49 -4.76 -21.84
N PRO A 83 -4.40 -3.77 -21.78
CA PRO A 83 -4.88 -3.20 -20.52
C PRO A 83 -5.68 -4.19 -19.66
N ILE A 84 -6.18 -5.26 -20.28
CA ILE A 84 -7.07 -6.24 -19.63
C ILE A 84 -6.25 -7.41 -19.10
N CYS A 85 -5.26 -7.91 -19.85
CA CYS A 85 -4.46 -9.07 -19.48
C CYS A 85 -2.97 -8.79 -19.65
N SER A 86 -2.26 -8.51 -18.55
CA SER A 86 -0.80 -8.36 -18.59
C SER A 86 -0.13 -8.92 -17.33
N SER A 87 1.11 -9.40 -17.49
CA SER A 87 1.92 -9.99 -16.42
C SER A 87 2.78 -8.94 -15.68
N THR A 88 2.22 -7.75 -15.44
CA THR A 88 2.97 -6.68 -14.75
C THR A 88 2.99 -6.86 -13.24
N LEU A 89 3.89 -6.12 -12.59
CA LEU A 89 3.98 -6.01 -11.13
C LEU A 89 2.66 -5.48 -10.56
N SER A 90 1.96 -6.34 -9.82
CA SER A 90 0.76 -5.93 -9.09
C SER A 90 1.11 -5.37 -7.70
N PRO A 91 0.47 -4.27 -7.28
CA PRO A 91 0.73 -3.60 -6.01
C PRO A 91 0.23 -4.35 -4.76
N PHE A 92 -0.24 -5.60 -4.90
CA PHE A 92 -0.86 -6.38 -3.83
C PHE A 92 -0.04 -6.44 -2.54
N LEU A 93 1.20 -6.92 -2.61
CA LEU A 93 2.02 -7.11 -1.41
C LEU A 93 2.45 -5.79 -0.77
N PHE A 94 2.39 -4.69 -1.51
CA PHE A 94 2.54 -3.35 -0.94
C PHE A 94 1.30 -2.95 -0.15
N SER A 95 0.09 -3.23 -0.65
CA SER A 95 -1.17 -2.95 0.07
C SER A 95 -1.39 -3.83 1.31
N LEU A 96 -0.63 -4.92 1.45
CA LEU A 96 -0.77 -5.88 2.54
C LEU A 96 -0.24 -5.33 3.88
N SER A 97 0.76 -4.46 3.87
CA SER A 97 1.33 -3.87 5.10
C SER A 97 0.27 -3.11 5.89
N ASP A 98 -0.53 -2.30 5.22
CA ASP A 98 -1.51 -1.42 5.84
C ASP A 98 -2.62 -2.25 6.50
N THR A 99 -3.12 -3.27 5.79
CA THR A 99 -4.11 -4.21 6.32
C THR A 99 -3.59 -4.96 7.55
N ILE A 100 -2.33 -5.38 7.57
CA ILE A 100 -1.72 -6.08 8.72
C ILE A 100 -1.55 -5.12 9.91
N VAL A 101 -1.03 -3.92 9.71
CA VAL A 101 -0.88 -2.91 10.77
C VAL A 101 -2.24 -2.60 11.40
N MET A 102 -3.28 -2.48 10.58
CA MET A 102 -4.64 -2.24 11.04
C MET A 102 -5.24 -3.41 11.80
N ALA A 103 -4.97 -4.66 11.37
CA ALA A 103 -5.38 -5.85 12.09
C ALA A 103 -4.70 -5.96 13.46
N VAL A 104 -3.38 -5.73 13.52
CA VAL A 104 -2.59 -5.78 14.76
C VAL A 104 -3.06 -4.73 15.76
N HIS A 105 -3.33 -3.51 15.28
CA HIS A 105 -3.76 -2.40 16.12
C HIS A 105 -5.28 -2.20 16.12
N TYR A 106 -6.08 -3.20 15.72
CA TYR A 106 -7.52 -3.08 15.54
C TYR A 106 -8.22 -2.57 16.82
N LYS A 107 -7.84 -3.09 17.99
CA LYS A 107 -8.41 -2.65 19.28
C LYS A 107 -8.13 -1.18 19.61
N LYS A 108 -7.08 -0.59 19.05
CA LYS A 108 -6.67 0.81 19.28
C LYS A 108 -7.20 1.74 18.18
N ILE A 109 -7.31 1.25 16.94
CA ILE A 109 -7.85 2.01 15.81
C ILE A 109 -9.37 2.02 15.86
N GLY A 110 -10.00 0.85 15.98
CA GLY A 110 -11.45 0.72 16.21
C GLY A 110 -12.34 1.11 15.02
N GLU A 111 -11.80 1.27 13.81
CA GLU A 111 -12.55 1.71 12.62
C GLU A 111 -12.87 0.54 11.68
N PRO A 112 -14.07 -0.07 11.75
CA PRO A 112 -14.40 -1.27 10.97
C PRO A 112 -14.50 -1.00 9.47
N PHE A 113 -15.05 0.15 9.06
CA PHE A 113 -15.13 0.51 7.64
C PHE A 113 -13.76 0.74 7.01
N TYR A 114 -12.85 1.35 7.76
CA TYR A 114 -11.47 1.52 7.35
C TYR A 114 -10.81 0.15 7.14
N PHE A 115 -10.97 -0.78 8.10
CA PHE A 115 -10.46 -2.15 7.96
C PHE A 115 -11.04 -2.90 6.76
N LEU A 116 -12.35 -2.89 6.59
CA LEU A 116 -13.00 -3.57 5.46
C LEU A 116 -12.60 -2.98 4.11
N HIS A 117 -12.41 -1.67 4.04
CA HIS A 117 -11.91 -1.00 2.85
C HIS A 117 -10.53 -1.54 2.45
N HIS A 118 -9.57 -1.55 3.38
CA HIS A 118 -8.22 -2.03 3.12
C HIS A 118 -8.17 -3.54 2.85
N ALA A 119 -8.95 -4.34 3.58
CA ALA A 119 -9.05 -5.78 3.35
C ALA A 119 -9.64 -6.12 1.97
N SER A 120 -10.70 -5.42 1.54
CA SER A 120 -11.28 -5.61 0.21
C SER A 120 -10.36 -5.15 -0.91
N ALA A 121 -9.62 -4.05 -0.73
CA ALA A 121 -8.60 -3.60 -1.65
C ALA A 121 -7.46 -4.63 -1.78
N ALA A 122 -6.93 -5.13 -0.65
CA ALA A 122 -5.90 -6.17 -0.65
C ALA A 122 -6.37 -7.44 -1.36
N TYR A 123 -7.62 -7.87 -1.15
CA TYR A 123 -8.19 -9.01 -1.88
C TYR A 123 -8.30 -8.76 -3.39
N ALA A 124 -8.76 -7.57 -3.80
CA ALA A 124 -8.85 -7.22 -5.21
C ALA A 124 -7.46 -7.21 -5.88
N PHE A 125 -6.44 -6.63 -5.22
CA PHE A 125 -5.08 -6.65 -5.76
C PHE A 125 -4.48 -8.06 -5.75
N PHE A 126 -4.78 -8.89 -4.75
CA PHE A 126 -4.39 -10.30 -4.77
C PHE A 126 -4.93 -11.00 -6.02
N TYR A 127 -6.22 -10.82 -6.32
CA TYR A 127 -6.86 -11.38 -7.50
C TYR A 127 -6.17 -10.92 -8.80
N VAL A 128 -5.95 -9.61 -8.96
CA VAL A 128 -5.22 -9.05 -10.13
C VAL A 128 -3.82 -9.66 -10.26
N SER A 129 -3.09 -9.82 -9.13
CA SER A 129 -1.74 -10.40 -9.12
C SER A 129 -1.71 -11.87 -9.51
N MET A 130 -2.68 -12.63 -9.01
CA MET A 130 -2.72 -14.08 -9.19
C MET A 130 -3.13 -14.44 -10.60
N PHE A 131 -4.09 -13.74 -11.17
CA PHE A 131 -4.69 -14.07 -12.46
C PHE A 131 -4.16 -13.22 -13.62
N GLY A 132 -3.42 -12.14 -13.34
CA GLY A 132 -2.86 -11.26 -14.37
C GLY A 132 -3.93 -10.48 -15.14
N VAL A 133 -5.08 -10.23 -14.51
CA VAL A 133 -6.24 -9.58 -15.11
C VAL A 133 -6.50 -8.21 -14.52
N LEU A 134 -6.90 -7.26 -15.36
CA LEU A 134 -7.20 -5.87 -15.06
C LEU A 134 -6.04 -5.05 -14.42
N PRO A 135 -4.76 -5.27 -14.77
CA PRO A 135 -3.66 -4.53 -14.18
C PRO A 135 -3.69 -3.03 -14.48
N TYR A 136 -4.17 -2.62 -15.66
CA TYR A 136 -4.32 -1.18 -15.97
C TYR A 136 -5.35 -0.52 -15.03
N PHE A 137 -6.51 -1.16 -14.85
CA PHE A 137 -7.59 -0.63 -14.02
C PHE A 137 -7.23 -0.63 -12.54
N SER A 138 -6.46 -1.62 -12.08
CA SER A 138 -5.97 -1.66 -10.70
C SER A 138 -5.01 -0.51 -10.40
N ASN A 139 -4.06 -0.22 -11.31
CA ASN A 139 -3.16 0.94 -11.22
C ASN A 139 -3.94 2.26 -11.30
N TYR A 140 -4.93 2.37 -12.20
CA TYR A 140 -5.79 3.54 -12.31
C TYR A 140 -6.57 3.82 -11.01
N ARG A 141 -7.14 2.77 -10.39
CA ARG A 141 -7.82 2.90 -9.08
C ARG A 141 -6.87 3.40 -7.99
N LEU A 142 -5.62 2.94 -7.96
CA LEU A 142 -4.64 3.38 -6.96
C LEU A 142 -4.26 4.84 -7.08
N LEU A 143 -4.44 5.49 -8.24
CA LEU A 143 -4.21 6.93 -8.37
C LEU A 143 -5.07 7.75 -7.41
N SER A 144 -6.24 7.26 -7.01
CA SER A 144 -7.08 7.95 -6.01
C SER A 144 -6.44 8.03 -4.62
N GLU A 145 -5.52 7.11 -4.28
CA GLU A 145 -4.78 7.12 -3.01
C GLU A 145 -3.76 8.27 -2.94
N ILE A 146 -3.41 8.91 -4.06
CA ILE A 146 -2.55 10.11 -4.06
C ILE A 146 -3.18 11.24 -3.22
N SER A 147 -4.49 11.22 -3.01
CA SER A 147 -5.18 12.18 -2.14
C SER A 147 -4.97 11.92 -0.63
N THR A 148 -4.53 10.72 -0.23
CA THR A 148 -4.38 10.29 1.16
C THR A 148 -3.55 11.23 2.04
N PRO A 149 -2.41 11.82 1.60
CA PRO A 149 -1.66 12.78 2.41
C PRO A 149 -2.46 14.02 2.76
N LEU A 150 -3.42 14.44 1.92
CA LEU A 150 -4.28 15.59 2.16
C LEU A 150 -5.40 15.23 3.14
N VAL A 151 -6.01 14.05 2.97
CA VAL A 151 -7.10 13.58 3.83
C VAL A 151 -6.60 13.25 5.26
N ASN A 152 -5.33 12.83 5.38
CA ASN A 152 -4.72 12.48 6.66
C ASN A 152 -4.33 13.66 7.55
N GLN A 153 -4.44 14.91 7.08
CA GLN A 153 -4.10 16.12 7.87
C GLN A 153 -5.14 16.53 8.92
N ARG A 154 -6.23 15.77 9.05
CA ARG A 154 -7.36 16.05 9.98
C ARG A 154 -7.07 15.76 11.45
#